data_AF-A0A165PG71-F1
#
_entry.id   AF-A0A165PG71-F1
#
_cell.length_a   1.000
_cell.length_b   1.000
_cell.length_c   1.000
_cell.angle_alpha   90.00
_cell.angle_beta   90.00
_cell.angle_gamma   90.00
#
_symmetry.space_group_name_H-M   'P 1'
#
loop_
_entity.id
_entity.type
_entity.pdbx_description
1 polymer ?
#
loop_
_entity_poly.entity_id
_entity_poly.type
_entity_poly.pdbx_seq_one_letter_code
_entity_poly.pdbx_strand_id
1 'polypeptide(L)'
;MYRVAARAALAASRRSAPRALARRTLATEAQPLEWTKEQQKEFIREHGVPAFVEAVMDSRVAQTEAEAEAVEHRTPVEILVETYEHTLGLLASGAFPETSVYRQSVEAITRRKLDAVRKAGSDPASVEDALRSIGEIGLGGLTANEGIEGAIDTATDELRTAENMAQWKAFEPLEEAPPPRQWEYFK
;
A
#
# COMPACT_ATOMS: atom_id res chain seq x y z
N MET A 1 43.40 10.63 10.38
CA MET A 1 43.15 11.73 11.32
C MET A 1 43.25 13.07 10.60
N TYR A 2 42.15 13.65 10.11
CA TYR A 2 42.17 14.93 9.40
C TYR A 2 41.00 15.86 9.83
N ARG A 3 41.41 16.92 10.54
CA ARG A 3 40.99 18.34 10.52
C ARG A 3 39.51 18.75 10.23
N VAL A 4 38.91 19.37 11.26
CA VAL A 4 38.33 20.76 11.31
C VAL A 4 37.40 21.27 10.18
N ALA A 5 36.22 21.73 10.65
CA ALA A 5 35.22 22.66 10.06
C ALA A 5 34.27 22.09 8.97
N ALA A 6 32.94 22.24 9.05
CA ALA A 6 32.20 23.42 9.49
C ALA A 6 30.76 23.13 9.99
N ARG A 7 30.33 23.96 10.97
CA ARG A 7 28.95 24.31 11.41
C ARG A 7 28.16 23.23 12.16
N ALA A 8 27.73 23.34 13.42
CA ALA A 8 27.66 24.43 14.39
C ALA A 8 27.12 25.77 13.84
N ALA A 9 25.80 25.86 13.63
CA ALA A 9 25.01 27.09 13.86
C ALA A 9 23.51 26.88 13.52
N LEU A 10 22.80 26.11 14.35
CA LEU A 10 21.42 26.38 14.83
C LEU A 10 21.04 25.18 15.73
N ALA A 11 21.58 25.11 16.95
CA ALA A 11 20.86 25.62 18.13
C ALA A 11 19.42 25.06 18.16
N ALA A 12 19.19 23.92 18.81
CA ALA A 12 19.00 23.90 20.26
C ALA A 12 18.06 25.04 20.73
N SER A 13 16.81 25.00 20.29
CA SER A 13 15.65 25.61 20.94
C SER A 13 14.43 24.95 20.30
N ARG A 14 13.83 23.91 20.86
CA ARG A 14 13.06 23.95 22.10
C ARG A 14 12.90 22.52 22.63
N ARG A 15 13.57 22.20 23.75
CA ARG A 15 12.98 21.26 24.71
C ARG A 15 12.00 22.08 25.54
N SER A 16 10.70 21.89 25.36
CA SER A 16 9.70 22.24 26.39
C SER A 16 8.36 21.53 26.13
N ALA A 17 8.18 20.42 26.85
CA ALA A 17 6.91 19.99 27.45
C ALA A 17 5.76 19.51 26.51
N PRO A 18 4.79 18.74 27.05
CA PRO A 18 4.00 17.76 26.32
C PRO A 18 2.81 18.41 25.60
N ARG A 19 2.61 18.05 24.32
CA ARG A 19 1.47 18.53 23.51
C ARG A 19 0.33 17.50 23.41
N ALA A 20 0.21 16.62 24.41
CA ALA A 20 -0.79 15.55 24.44
C ALA A 20 -2.14 15.93 25.08
N LEU A 21 -2.41 17.21 25.44
CA LEU A 21 -3.59 17.54 26.26
C LEU A 21 -4.35 18.83 25.88
N ALA A 22 -4.18 19.38 24.67
CA ALA A 22 -4.82 20.66 24.30
C ALA A 22 -5.38 20.73 22.87
N ARG A 23 -5.96 19.63 22.36
CA ARG A 23 -6.76 19.66 21.11
C ARG A 23 -8.13 18.97 21.25
N ARG A 24 -8.67 18.87 22.47
CA ARG A 24 -9.99 18.27 22.75
C ARG A 24 -11.09 19.28 23.11
N THR A 25 -10.97 20.53 22.67
CA THR A 25 -12.00 21.57 22.92
C THR A 25 -12.27 22.52 21.75
N LEU A 26 -11.76 22.24 20.54
CA LEU A 26 -12.14 22.97 19.32
C LEU A 26 -12.73 22.04 18.25
N ALA A 27 -13.34 20.93 18.68
CA ALA A 27 -14.27 20.17 17.85
C ALA A 27 -15.69 20.71 18.03
N THR A 28 -15.85 22.03 17.88
CA THR A 28 -17.15 22.68 17.74
C THR A 28 -17.14 23.36 16.39
N GLU A 29 -17.99 22.85 15.51
CA GLU A 29 -18.30 23.37 14.18
C GLU A 29 -17.25 23.04 13.10
N ALA A 30 -17.46 21.90 12.43
CA ALA A 30 -16.76 21.57 11.20
C ALA A 30 -17.00 22.69 10.16
N GLN A 31 -15.98 23.50 9.89
CA GLN A 31 -16.07 24.54 8.88
C GLN A 31 -16.16 23.90 7.48
N PRO A 32 -17.02 24.45 6.60
CA PRO A 32 -17.24 23.88 5.27
C PRO A 32 -15.98 24.03 4.41
N LEU A 33 -15.65 22.95 3.72
CA LEU A 33 -14.43 22.77 2.95
C LEU A 33 -14.31 23.70 1.73
N GLU A 34 -15.44 24.04 1.13
CA GLU A 34 -15.53 25.03 0.07
C GLU A 34 -16.34 26.23 0.54
N TRP A 35 -15.64 27.32 0.81
CA TRP A 35 -16.28 28.56 1.20
C TRP A 35 -16.96 29.19 0.00
N THR A 36 -18.25 29.49 0.12
CA THR A 36 -18.95 30.28 -0.91
C THR A 36 -18.34 31.69 -0.98
N LYS A 37 -18.42 32.34 -2.16
CA LYS A 37 -17.86 33.70 -2.35
C LYS A 37 -18.37 34.72 -1.32
N GLU A 38 -19.60 34.54 -0.84
CA GLU A 38 -20.18 35.42 0.18
C GLU A 38 -19.63 35.14 1.58
N GLN A 39 -19.40 33.88 1.94
CA GLN A 39 -18.72 33.52 3.20
C GLN A 39 -17.26 33.99 3.21
N GLN A 40 -16.55 33.87 2.09
CA GLN A 40 -15.19 34.38 1.94
C GLN A 40 -15.15 35.89 2.17
N LYS A 41 -16.06 36.63 1.52
CA LYS A 41 -16.16 38.08 1.67
C LYS A 41 -16.51 38.50 3.09
N GLU A 42 -17.44 37.81 3.75
CA GLU A 42 -17.87 38.15 5.11
C GLU A 42 -16.73 37.93 6.10
N PHE A 43 -16.03 36.79 6.02
CA PHE A 43 -14.91 36.51 6.92
C PHE A 43 -13.69 37.38 6.65
N ILE A 44 -13.41 37.71 5.38
CA ILE A 44 -12.36 38.68 5.04
C ILE A 44 -12.73 40.07 5.59
N ARG A 45 -14.02 40.43 5.61
CA ARG A 45 -14.48 41.69 6.20
C ARG A 45 -14.30 41.72 7.71
N GLU A 46 -14.61 40.62 8.40
CA GLU A 46 -14.57 40.55 9.87
C GLU A 46 -13.15 40.31 10.43
N HIS A 47 -12.36 39.46 9.77
CA HIS A 47 -11.09 38.95 10.29
C HIS A 47 -9.87 39.31 9.41
N GLY A 48 -10.11 39.83 8.21
CA GLY A 48 -9.06 40.25 7.28
C GLY A 48 -8.53 39.11 6.42
N VAL A 49 -7.90 39.51 5.30
CA VAL A 49 -7.29 38.58 4.32
C VAL A 49 -6.23 37.66 4.93
N PRO A 50 -5.34 38.11 5.85
CA PRO A 50 -4.32 37.22 6.42
C PRO A 50 -4.92 36.04 7.21
N ALA A 51 -5.94 36.29 8.03
CA ALA A 51 -6.62 35.24 8.80
C ALA A 51 -7.39 34.27 7.90
N PHE A 52 -7.94 34.76 6.79
CA PHE A 52 -8.60 33.91 5.79
C PHE A 52 -7.61 32.95 5.12
N VAL A 53 -6.41 33.43 4.76
CA VAL A 53 -5.37 32.58 4.17
C VAL A 53 -4.91 31.50 5.16
N GLU A 54 -4.74 31.86 6.43
CA GLU A 54 -4.38 30.91 7.49
C GLU A 54 -5.46 29.82 7.68
N ALA A 55 -6.74 30.20 7.74
CA ALA A 55 -7.84 29.26 7.86
C ALA A 55 -7.95 28.29 6.66
N VAL A 56 -7.73 28.78 5.43
CA VAL A 56 -7.73 27.94 4.22
C VAL A 56 -6.55 26.97 4.23
N MET A 57 -5.37 27.42 4.67
CA MET A 57 -4.20 26.55 4.78
C MET A 57 -4.38 25.49 5.87
N ASP A 58 -4.94 25.85 7.03
CA ASP A 58 -5.25 24.92 8.12
C ASP A 58 -6.27 23.85 7.70
N SER A 59 -7.32 24.24 6.94
CA SER A 59 -8.28 23.29 6.38
C SER A 59 -7.61 22.31 5.40
N ARG A 60 -6.68 22.79 4.56
CA ARG A 60 -5.95 21.93 3.62
C ARG A 60 -5.01 20.96 4.33
N VAL A 61 -4.33 21.42 5.38
CA VAL A 61 -3.47 20.57 6.21
C VAL A 61 -4.30 19.48 6.90
N ALA A 62 -5.46 19.83 7.46
CA ALA A 62 -6.37 18.87 8.09
C ALA A 62 -6.89 17.81 7.10
N GLN A 63 -7.14 18.18 5.84
CA GLN A 63 -7.49 17.20 4.81
C GLN A 63 -6.35 16.27 4.46
N THR A 64 -5.14 16.80 4.28
CA THR A 64 -3.97 15.96 3.98
C THR A 64 -3.65 15.03 5.14
N GLU A 65 -3.88 15.46 6.38
CA GLU A 65 -3.76 14.61 7.57
C GLU A 65 -4.88 13.56 7.61
N ALA A 66 -6.13 13.90 7.29
CA ALA A 66 -7.25 12.94 7.24
C ALA A 66 -7.13 11.92 6.09
N GLU A 67 -6.61 12.34 4.93
CA GLU A 67 -6.30 11.45 3.80
C GLU A 67 -5.12 10.53 4.12
N ALA A 68 -4.10 11.05 4.81
CA ALA A 68 -3.01 10.23 5.33
C ALA A 68 -3.51 9.24 6.40
N GLU A 69 -4.43 9.66 7.28
CA GLU A 69 -5.09 8.81 8.27
C GLU A 69 -5.94 7.72 7.58
N ALA A 70 -6.64 8.05 6.49
CA ALA A 70 -7.42 7.06 5.72
C ALA A 70 -6.54 6.00 5.03
N VAL A 71 -5.30 6.36 4.65
CA VAL A 71 -4.27 5.40 4.23
C VAL A 71 -3.74 4.57 5.42
N GLU A 72 -3.75 5.16 6.62
CA GLU A 72 -3.36 4.52 7.90
C GLU A 72 -4.47 3.59 8.48
N HIS A 73 -5.73 3.71 8.03
CA HIS A 73 -6.89 2.97 8.57
C HIS A 73 -7.28 1.69 7.83
N ARG A 74 -6.58 1.27 6.77
CA ARG A 74 -6.80 -0.06 6.17
C ARG A 74 -6.01 -1.12 6.93
N THR A 75 -6.70 -2.14 7.40
CA THR A 75 -6.01 -3.25 8.08
C THR A 75 -5.13 -4.01 7.07
N PRO A 76 -3.97 -4.56 7.50
CA PRO A 76 -3.12 -5.37 6.63
C PRO A 76 -3.88 -6.55 5.98
N VAL A 77 -4.89 -7.09 6.69
CA VAL A 77 -5.76 -8.15 6.18
C VAL A 77 -6.63 -7.67 5.03
N GLU A 78 -7.23 -6.48 5.13
CA GLU A 78 -8.04 -5.91 4.03
C GLU A 78 -7.19 -5.68 2.80
N ILE A 79 -5.99 -5.12 2.96
CA ILE A 79 -5.04 -4.90 1.85
C ILE A 79 -4.74 -6.24 1.17
N LEU A 80 -4.42 -7.28 1.95
CA LEU A 80 -4.10 -8.60 1.42
C LEU A 80 -5.28 -9.21 0.63
N VAL A 81 -6.50 -9.08 1.14
CA VAL A 81 -7.72 -9.55 0.48
C VAL A 81 -7.95 -8.80 -0.83
N GLU A 82 -7.87 -7.47 -0.80
CA GLU A 82 -7.99 -6.62 -2.00
C GLU A 82 -6.97 -7.01 -3.07
N THR A 83 -5.71 -7.21 -2.69
CA THR A 83 -4.65 -7.61 -3.63
C THR A 83 -4.96 -8.96 -4.28
N TYR A 84 -5.39 -9.97 -3.51
CA TYR A 84 -5.78 -11.27 -4.08
C TYR A 84 -6.98 -11.17 -5.02
N GLU A 85 -7.99 -10.37 -4.66
CA GLU A 85 -9.16 -10.14 -5.52
C GLU A 85 -8.79 -9.43 -6.81
N HIS A 86 -7.88 -8.44 -6.75
CA HIS A 86 -7.33 -7.78 -7.92
C HIS A 86 -6.57 -8.75 -8.83
N THR A 87 -5.71 -9.61 -8.28
CA THR A 87 -5.01 -10.64 -9.06
C THR A 87 -6.00 -11.56 -9.77
N LEU A 88 -7.03 -12.06 -9.07
CA LEU A 88 -8.06 -12.90 -9.66
C LEU A 88 -8.88 -12.17 -10.73
N GLY A 89 -9.21 -10.89 -10.51
CA GLY A 89 -9.90 -10.05 -11.48
C GLY A 89 -9.07 -9.84 -12.75
N LEU A 90 -7.76 -9.60 -12.61
CA LEU A 90 -6.85 -9.47 -13.74
C LEU A 90 -6.75 -10.76 -14.54
N LEU A 91 -6.62 -11.91 -13.88
CA LEU A 91 -6.60 -13.22 -14.54
C LEU A 91 -7.92 -13.53 -15.28
N ALA A 92 -9.05 -13.04 -14.76
CA ALA A 92 -10.38 -13.18 -15.36
C ALA A 92 -10.71 -12.14 -16.44
N SER A 93 -9.92 -11.07 -16.60
CA SER A 93 -10.19 -9.93 -17.49
C SER A 93 -10.23 -10.26 -18.99
N GLY A 94 -9.84 -11.47 -19.38
CA GLY A 94 -9.73 -11.91 -20.78
C GLY A 94 -8.31 -11.81 -21.35
N ALA A 95 -7.35 -11.24 -20.61
CA ALA A 95 -5.95 -11.19 -21.02
C ALA A 95 -5.26 -12.58 -21.05
N PHE A 96 -5.81 -13.57 -20.35
CA PHE A 96 -5.23 -14.90 -20.21
C PHE A 96 -6.20 -16.00 -20.70
N PRO A 97 -5.77 -16.88 -21.62
CA PRO A 97 -6.56 -18.06 -22.01
C PRO A 97 -6.83 -18.97 -20.80
N GLU A 98 -8.00 -19.61 -20.74
CA GLU A 98 -8.32 -20.60 -19.69
C GLU A 98 -7.38 -21.81 -19.71
N THR A 99 -6.82 -22.12 -20.88
CA THR A 99 -5.83 -23.19 -21.08
C THR A 99 -4.42 -22.81 -20.61
N SER A 100 -4.19 -21.53 -20.25
CA SER A 100 -2.89 -21.08 -19.76
C SER A 100 -2.56 -21.76 -18.43
N VAL A 101 -1.45 -22.50 -18.39
CA VAL A 101 -0.95 -23.16 -17.18
C VAL A 101 -0.66 -22.12 -16.09
N TYR A 102 -0.09 -20.97 -16.46
CA TYR A 102 0.16 -19.86 -15.54
C TYR A 102 -1.13 -19.37 -14.89
N ARG A 103 -2.19 -19.13 -15.69
CA ARG A 103 -3.49 -18.71 -15.16
C ARG A 103 -4.04 -19.74 -14.18
N GLN A 104 -4.05 -21.02 -14.56
CA GLN A 104 -4.58 -22.09 -13.72
C GLN A 104 -3.83 -22.22 -12.39
N SER A 105 -2.50 -22.12 -12.42
CA SER A 105 -1.68 -22.22 -11.20
C SER A 105 -1.90 -21.03 -10.27
N VAL A 106 -1.88 -19.80 -10.80
CA VAL A 106 -2.03 -18.59 -9.98
C VAL A 106 -3.45 -18.49 -9.44
N GLU A 107 -4.49 -18.79 -10.24
CA GLU A 107 -5.86 -18.83 -9.75
C GLU A 107 -6.03 -19.83 -8.60
N ALA A 108 -5.48 -21.05 -8.72
CA ALA A 108 -5.61 -22.08 -7.70
C ALA A 108 -4.92 -21.68 -6.39
N ILE A 109 -3.69 -21.14 -6.47
CA ILE A 109 -2.92 -20.72 -5.30
C ILE A 109 -3.58 -19.50 -4.64
N THR A 110 -3.93 -18.47 -5.42
CA THR A 110 -4.54 -17.23 -4.91
C THR A 110 -5.91 -17.50 -4.28
N ARG A 111 -6.75 -18.37 -4.87
CA ARG A 111 -8.02 -18.78 -4.25
C ARG A 111 -7.78 -19.51 -2.93
N ARG A 112 -6.83 -20.44 -2.88
CA ARG A 112 -6.49 -21.18 -1.65
C ARG A 112 -6.04 -20.23 -0.54
N LYS A 113 -5.21 -19.23 -0.87
CA LYS A 113 -4.76 -18.18 0.07
C LYS A 113 -5.93 -17.34 0.56
N LEU A 114 -6.72 -16.81 -0.37
CA LEU A 114 -7.89 -15.98 -0.07
C LEU A 114 -8.90 -16.72 0.82
N ASP A 115 -9.15 -18.00 0.57
CA ASP A 115 -10.01 -18.84 1.39
C ASP A 115 -9.45 -19.04 2.81
N ALA A 116 -8.12 -19.19 2.95
CA ALA A 116 -7.48 -19.30 4.25
C ALA A 116 -7.59 -17.99 5.05
N VAL A 117 -7.32 -16.85 4.42
CA VAL A 117 -7.46 -15.52 5.03
C VAL A 117 -8.90 -15.26 5.47
N ARG A 118 -9.88 -15.51 4.59
CA ARG A 118 -11.31 -15.32 4.90
C ARG A 118 -11.80 -16.22 6.05
N LYS A 119 -11.27 -17.43 6.17
CA LYS A 119 -11.58 -18.34 7.29
C LYS A 119 -11.00 -17.88 8.62
N ALA A 120 -9.82 -17.27 8.59
CA ALA A 120 -9.16 -16.73 9.78
C ALA A 120 -9.81 -15.44 10.29
N GLY A 121 -10.46 -14.67 9.41
CA GLY A 121 -11.17 -13.44 9.76
C GLY A 121 -10.27 -12.21 9.71
N SER A 122 -10.56 -11.21 10.55
CA SER A 122 -9.88 -9.90 10.54
C SER A 122 -8.66 -9.80 11.46
N ASP A 123 -8.38 -10.83 12.26
CA ASP A 123 -7.25 -10.83 13.18
C ASP A 123 -5.94 -11.19 12.44
N PRO A 124 -4.93 -10.29 12.40
CA PRO A 124 -3.69 -10.54 11.68
C PRO A 124 -2.93 -11.78 12.15
N ALA A 125 -2.90 -12.06 13.46
CA ALA A 125 -2.20 -13.22 14.00
C ALA A 125 -2.85 -14.54 13.54
N SER A 126 -4.18 -14.60 13.59
CA SER A 126 -4.95 -15.75 13.08
C SER A 126 -4.75 -15.94 11.57
N VAL A 127 -4.67 -14.85 10.80
CA VAL A 127 -4.39 -14.88 9.36
C VAL A 127 -2.97 -15.41 9.08
N GLU A 128 -1.98 -14.95 9.83
CA GLU A 128 -0.61 -15.45 9.72
C GLU A 128 -0.51 -16.95 10.02
N ASP A 129 -1.16 -17.43 11.07
CA ASP A 129 -1.20 -18.85 11.41
C ASP A 129 -1.90 -19.66 10.30
N ALA A 130 -2.97 -19.15 9.72
CA ALA A 130 -3.65 -19.78 8.60
C ALA A 130 -2.74 -19.86 7.36
N LEU A 131 -2.07 -18.77 6.99
CA LEU A 131 -1.11 -18.74 5.87
C LEU A 131 0.11 -19.63 6.10
N ARG A 132 0.60 -19.70 7.34
CA ARG A 132 1.65 -20.63 7.75
C ARG A 132 1.20 -22.09 7.60
N SER A 133 -0.03 -22.41 7.99
CA SER A 133 -0.57 -23.78 7.89
C SER A 133 -0.66 -24.31 6.45
N ILE A 134 -0.82 -23.41 5.47
CA ILE A 134 -0.85 -23.77 4.04
C ILE A 134 0.52 -23.73 3.38
N GLY A 135 1.57 -23.36 4.12
CA GLY A 135 2.97 -23.35 3.67
C GLY A 135 3.40 -22.08 2.93
N GLU A 136 2.64 -21.00 3.04
CA GLU A 136 2.87 -19.76 2.28
C GLU A 136 3.80 -18.78 3.00
N ILE A 137 3.79 -18.82 4.33
CA ILE A 137 4.77 -18.12 5.16
C ILE A 137 5.74 -19.18 5.68
N GLY A 138 7.04 -18.99 5.41
CA GLY A 138 8.09 -19.88 5.89
C GLY A 138 8.16 -19.93 7.42
N LEU A 139 8.89 -20.93 7.96
CA LEU A 139 9.19 -21.06 9.40
C LEU A 139 10.21 -20.01 9.92
N GLY A 140 10.49 -18.96 9.14
CA GLY A 140 11.48 -17.96 9.47
C GLY A 140 10.94 -16.99 10.52
N GLY A 141 11.71 -16.81 11.60
CA GLY A 141 11.58 -15.73 12.58
C GLY A 141 12.89 -14.94 12.67
N LEU A 142 13.52 -14.69 11.51
CA LEU A 142 14.85 -14.11 11.37
C LEU A 142 14.88 -12.81 10.55
N THR A 143 13.78 -12.40 9.92
CA THR A 143 13.73 -11.17 9.11
C THR A 143 12.60 -10.23 9.54
N ALA A 144 12.82 -8.92 9.35
CA ALA A 144 11.94 -7.86 9.86
C ALA A 144 10.55 -7.80 9.18
N ASN A 145 10.34 -8.57 8.10
CA ASN A 145 9.12 -8.55 7.29
C ASN A 145 8.41 -9.93 7.26
N GLU A 146 8.69 -10.81 8.22
CA GLU A 146 7.98 -12.10 8.34
C GLU A 146 6.62 -11.93 9.00
N GLY A 147 5.57 -12.44 8.36
CA GLY A 147 4.19 -12.31 8.81
C GLY A 147 3.27 -11.86 7.67
N ILE A 148 2.23 -11.10 8.03
CA ILE A 148 1.24 -10.63 7.06
C ILE A 148 1.82 -9.61 6.07
N GLU A 149 2.81 -8.82 6.49
CA GLU A 149 3.46 -7.83 5.63
C GLU A 149 4.22 -8.50 4.46
N GLY A 150 5.01 -9.53 4.73
CA GLY A 150 5.66 -10.31 3.68
C GLY A 150 4.67 -11.04 2.76
N ALA A 151 3.50 -11.43 3.29
CA ALA A 151 2.42 -11.99 2.49
C ALA A 151 1.79 -10.94 1.54
N ILE A 152 1.66 -9.68 2.00
CA ILE A 152 1.22 -8.55 1.17
C ILE A 152 2.25 -8.24 0.10
N ASP A 153 3.54 -8.19 0.44
CA ASP A 153 4.62 -7.96 -0.53
C ASP A 153 4.59 -9.03 -1.63
N THR A 154 4.50 -10.31 -1.23
CA THR A 154 4.41 -11.43 -2.17
C THR A 154 3.15 -11.35 -3.05
N ALA A 155 2.01 -10.99 -2.46
CA ALA A 155 0.76 -10.81 -3.21
C ALA A 155 0.86 -9.66 -4.22
N THR A 156 1.53 -8.58 -3.84
CA THR A 156 1.75 -7.40 -4.67
C THR A 156 2.70 -7.73 -5.82
N ASP A 157 3.78 -8.45 -5.55
CA ASP A 157 4.72 -8.92 -6.56
C ASP A 157 4.06 -9.88 -7.56
N GLU A 158 3.18 -10.77 -7.09
CA GLU A 158 2.40 -11.64 -7.97
C GLU A 158 1.43 -10.84 -8.85
N LEU A 159 0.72 -9.85 -8.30
CA LEU A 159 -0.15 -8.97 -9.09
C LEU A 159 0.65 -8.26 -10.19
N ARG A 160 1.78 -7.65 -9.84
CA ARG A 160 2.67 -6.99 -10.80
C ARG A 160 3.22 -7.97 -11.84
N THR A 161 3.55 -9.19 -11.42
CA THR A 161 4.01 -10.23 -12.34
C THR A 161 2.91 -10.63 -13.31
N ALA A 162 1.67 -10.77 -12.85
CA ALA A 162 0.52 -11.02 -13.71
C ALA A 162 0.30 -9.87 -14.71
N GLU A 163 0.41 -8.60 -14.29
CA GLU A 163 0.33 -7.45 -15.20
C GLU A 163 1.39 -7.52 -16.30
N ASN A 164 2.62 -7.89 -15.95
CA ASN A 164 3.70 -8.08 -16.92
C ASN A 164 3.44 -9.28 -17.84
N MET A 165 2.95 -10.40 -17.29
CA MET A 165 2.64 -11.62 -18.06
C MET A 165 1.51 -11.38 -19.07
N ALA A 166 0.56 -10.50 -18.76
CA ALA A 166 -0.46 -10.08 -19.72
C ALA A 166 0.15 -9.33 -20.92
N GLN A 167 1.23 -8.58 -20.71
CA GLN A 167 1.95 -7.87 -21.77
C GLN A 167 2.90 -8.80 -22.54
N TRP A 168 3.65 -9.65 -21.83
CA TRP A 168 4.67 -10.53 -22.42
C TRP A 168 4.08 -11.75 -23.12
N LYS A 169 2.86 -12.15 -22.75
CA LYS A 169 2.15 -13.29 -23.34
C LYS A 169 2.98 -14.57 -23.38
N ALA A 170 3.73 -14.85 -22.32
CA ALA A 170 4.58 -16.04 -22.22
C ALA A 170 3.81 -17.39 -22.26
N PHE A 171 2.48 -17.35 -22.32
CA PHE A 171 1.59 -18.49 -22.56
C PHE A 171 1.37 -18.81 -24.05
N GLU A 172 1.87 -17.98 -24.97
CA GLU A 172 1.87 -18.25 -26.40
C GLU A 172 2.97 -19.25 -26.78
N PRO A 173 2.87 -19.90 -27.96
CA PRO A 173 3.93 -20.77 -28.47
C PRO A 173 5.26 -20.03 -28.57
N LEU A 174 6.36 -20.79 -28.49
CA LEU A 174 7.72 -20.27 -28.59
C LEU A 174 7.90 -19.45 -29.88
N GLU A 175 8.37 -18.20 -29.72
CA GLU A 175 8.56 -17.28 -30.85
C GLU A 175 9.66 -17.75 -31.81
N GLU A 176 10.78 -18.26 -31.27
CA GLU A 176 11.91 -18.77 -32.06
C GLU A 176 12.32 -20.16 -31.59
N ALA A 177 12.26 -21.15 -32.50
CA ALA A 177 12.77 -22.48 -32.24
C ALA A 177 14.31 -22.47 -32.14
N PRO A 178 14.91 -23.26 -31.23
CA PRO A 178 16.36 -23.27 -31.08
C PRO A 178 17.04 -23.78 -32.37
N PRO A 179 18.22 -23.23 -32.73
CA PRO A 179 19.00 -23.74 -33.84
C PRO A 179 19.34 -25.23 -33.68
N PRO A 180 19.50 -25.98 -34.78
CA PRO A 180 19.97 -27.36 -34.71
C PRO A 180 21.28 -27.44 -33.92
N ARG A 181 21.35 -28.39 -32.98
CA ARG A 181 22.50 -28.66 -32.12
C ARG A 181 22.82 -27.62 -31.02
N GLN A 182 22.00 -26.60 -30.81
CA GLN A 182 22.20 -25.58 -29.75
C GLN A 182 22.31 -26.18 -28.33
N TRP A 183 21.50 -27.19 -28.03
CA TRP A 183 21.43 -27.84 -26.72
C TRP A 183 22.11 -29.21 -26.68
N GLU A 184 23.04 -29.47 -27.62
CA GLU A 184 23.85 -30.69 -27.64
C GLU A 184 25.23 -30.43 -27.03
N TYR A 185 25.49 -31.03 -25.87
CA TYR A 185 26.76 -30.90 -25.17
C TYR A 185 27.60 -32.18 -25.29
N PHE A 186 28.92 -32.03 -25.48
CA PHE A 186 29.92 -33.13 -25.46
C PHE A 186 29.71 -34.26 -26.48
N LYS A 187 29.45 -33.93 -27.75
CA LYS A 187 29.47 -34.88 -28.87
C LYS A 187 30.84 -35.00 -29.52
#